data_AF-A0A519NIG1-F1
#
_entry.id   AF-A0A519NIG1-F1
#
_cell.length_a   1.000
_cell.length_b   1.000
_cell.length_c   1.000
_cell.angle_alpha   90.00
_cell.angle_beta   90.00
_cell.angle_gamma   90.00
#
_symmetry.space_group_name_H-M   'P 1'
#
loop_
_entity.id
_entity.type
_entity.pdbx_description
1 polymer ?
#
loop_
_entity_poly.entity_id
_entity_poly.type
_entity_poly.pdbx_seq_one_letter_code
_entity_poly.pdbx_strand_id
1 'polypeptide(L)'
;MKTFKSFAALVLVAFATMSATVDAGYFDVYLKNNCGKEVEVRVRADGSSSTSKYKSGEKTKVPVKAGYEVYVDGKLLQKFADSDSGKEINLCK
;
A
#
# COMPACT_ATOMS: atom_id res chain seq x y z
N MET A 1 -0.20 -49.63 52.19
CA MET A 1 -1.14 -48.98 51.25
C MET A 1 -1.01 -47.48 51.38
N LYS A 2 -0.90 -46.79 50.23
CA LYS A 2 -1.29 -45.40 49.93
C LYS A 2 -0.59 -44.27 50.69
N THR A 3 0.28 -43.55 49.99
CA THR A 3 0.15 -42.15 49.51
C THR A 3 1.54 -41.74 48.98
N PHE A 4 1.67 -41.18 47.78
CA PHE A 4 1.49 -39.75 47.53
C PHE A 4 1.28 -39.54 46.02
N LYS A 5 0.23 -38.79 45.68
CA LYS A 5 -0.08 -38.37 44.31
C LYS A 5 0.94 -37.32 43.88
N SER A 6 1.70 -37.62 42.84
CA SER A 6 2.34 -36.61 41.97
C SER A 6 1.27 -35.72 41.36
N PHE A 7 1.54 -34.43 41.19
CA PHE A 7 1.18 -33.65 39.99
C PHE A 7 1.95 -32.32 40.04
N ALA A 8 3.08 -32.29 39.35
CA ALA A 8 3.82 -31.06 39.07
C ALA A 8 3.09 -30.31 37.95
N ALA A 9 2.59 -29.10 38.25
CA ALA A 9 1.99 -28.23 37.27
C ALA A 9 3.09 -27.42 36.57
N LEU A 10 3.41 -27.80 35.34
CA LEU A 10 4.29 -27.06 34.43
C LEU A 10 3.50 -25.90 33.81
N VAL A 11 3.72 -24.67 34.30
CA VAL A 11 3.13 -23.46 33.71
C VAL A 11 4.00 -23.01 32.55
N LEU A 12 3.56 -23.28 31.33
CA LEU A 12 4.19 -22.82 30.09
C LEU A 12 3.64 -21.43 29.75
N VAL A 13 4.44 -20.38 29.96
CA VAL A 13 4.09 -19.01 29.53
C VAL A 13 4.50 -18.85 28.07
N ALA A 14 3.54 -19.00 27.16
CA ALA A 14 3.73 -18.68 25.75
C ALA A 14 3.61 -17.16 25.55
N PHE A 15 4.75 -16.48 25.43
CA PHE A 15 4.80 -15.12 24.89
C PHE A 15 4.54 -15.19 23.38
N ALA A 16 3.29 -15.02 22.98
CA ALA A 16 2.95 -14.74 21.60
C ALA A 16 3.49 -13.35 21.26
N THR A 17 4.61 -13.28 20.56
CA THR A 17 5.03 -12.06 19.88
C THR A 17 4.00 -11.78 18.80
N MET A 18 3.05 -10.90 19.10
CA MET A 18 2.21 -10.28 18.08
C MET A 18 3.13 -9.43 17.21
N SER A 19 3.59 -9.98 16.10
CA SER A 19 4.05 -9.19 14.97
C SER A 19 2.83 -8.39 14.51
N ALA A 20 2.69 -7.16 14.99
CA ALA A 20 1.78 -6.20 14.41
C ALA A 20 2.28 -5.95 12.98
N THR A 21 1.77 -6.74 12.04
CA THR A 21 1.73 -6.33 10.64
C THR A 21 0.89 -5.08 10.65
N VAL A 22 1.56 -3.93 10.65
CA VAL A 22 0.93 -2.67 10.26
C VAL A 22 0.41 -2.92 8.84
N ASP A 23 -0.87 -3.29 8.71
CA ASP A 23 -1.54 -3.14 7.43
C ASP A 23 -1.56 -1.63 7.23
N ALA A 24 -0.53 -1.13 6.54
CA ALA A 24 -0.52 0.23 6.04
C ALA A 24 -1.75 0.32 5.15
N GLY A 25 -2.81 0.90 5.71
CA GLY A 25 -4.12 0.95 5.08
C GLY A 25 -4.03 1.67 3.75
N TYR A 26 -5.08 1.54 2.95
CA TYR A 26 -5.19 2.38 1.75
C TYR A 26 -5.23 3.85 2.16
N PHE A 27 -4.47 4.67 1.44
CA PHE A 27 -4.52 6.13 1.51
C PHE A 27 -4.79 6.73 0.13
N ASP A 28 -5.33 7.94 0.12
CA ASP A 28 -5.64 8.63 -1.12
C ASP A 28 -4.46 9.45 -1.62
N VAL A 29 -4.21 9.40 -2.93
CA VAL A 29 -3.37 10.35 -3.66
C VAL A 29 -4.18 11.00 -4.77
N TYR A 30 -3.75 12.16 -5.25
CA TYR A 30 -4.38 12.84 -6.37
C TYR A 30 -3.43 12.87 -7.55
N LEU A 31 -3.76 12.10 -8.60
CA LEU A 31 -3.00 12.09 -9.83
C LEU A 31 -3.51 13.18 -10.75
N LYS A 32 -2.64 14.12 -11.12
CA LYS A 32 -3.00 15.24 -11.99
C LYS A 32 -2.23 15.18 -13.30
N ASN A 33 -2.96 15.08 -14.39
CA ASN A 33 -2.36 15.20 -15.70
C ASN A 33 -2.09 16.66 -16.03
N ASN A 34 -0.85 17.09 -15.83
CA ASN A 34 -0.34 18.38 -16.27
C ASN A 34 0.42 18.31 -17.60
N CYS A 35 0.43 17.14 -18.25
CA CYS A 35 0.93 16.98 -19.61
C CYS A 35 -0.09 17.64 -20.54
N GLY A 36 0.34 18.48 -21.49
CA GLY A 36 -0.55 19.14 -22.47
C GLY A 36 -1.24 18.19 -23.47
N LYS A 37 -1.34 16.90 -23.14
CA LYS A 37 -1.89 15.80 -23.93
C LYS A 37 -2.55 14.77 -23.00
N GLU A 38 -3.38 13.90 -23.55
CA GLU A 38 -3.84 12.70 -22.83
C GLU A 38 -2.64 11.77 -22.55
N VAL A 39 -2.63 11.13 -21.38
CA VAL A 39 -1.60 10.15 -20.98
C VAL A 39 -2.24 8.87 -20.48
N GLU A 40 -1.53 7.76 -20.68
CA GLU A 40 -1.88 6.49 -20.06
C GLU A 40 -1.25 6.40 -18.66
N VAL A 41 -2.07 6.16 -17.66
CA VAL A 41 -1.66 5.98 -16.26
C VAL A 41 -1.88 4.52 -15.88
N ARG A 42 -0.84 3.85 -15.42
CA ARG A 42 -0.92 2.49 -14.89
C ARG A 42 -0.50 2.48 -13.43
N VAL A 43 -1.38 1.99 -12.56
CA VAL A 43 -1.08 1.75 -11.15
C VAL A 43 -0.86 0.26 -10.96
N ARG A 44 0.30 -0.12 -10.40
CA ARG A 44 0.67 -1.51 -10.11
C ARG A 44 0.65 -1.75 -8.61
N ALA A 45 0.03 -2.86 -8.23
CA ALA A 45 -0.19 -3.29 -6.85
C ALA A 45 0.07 -4.81 -6.79
N ASP A 46 1.09 -5.25 -6.05
CA ASP A 46 1.36 -6.65 -5.68
C ASP A 46 0.87 -7.71 -6.71
N GLY A 47 1.49 -7.72 -7.88
CA GLY A 47 1.19 -8.69 -8.96
C GLY A 47 0.02 -8.34 -9.88
N SER A 48 -0.76 -7.32 -9.53
CA SER A 48 -1.87 -6.76 -10.31
C SER A 48 -1.56 -5.36 -10.84
N SER A 49 -2.30 -4.93 -11.85
CA SER A 49 -2.24 -3.53 -12.32
C SER A 49 -3.54 -3.08 -12.96
N SER A 50 -3.86 -1.81 -12.79
CA SER A 50 -4.97 -1.12 -13.44
C SER A 50 -4.45 -0.02 -14.34
N THR A 51 -5.02 0.11 -15.53
CA THR A 51 -4.67 1.14 -16.50
C THR A 51 -5.85 2.08 -16.73
N SER A 52 -5.59 3.37 -16.86
CA SER A 52 -6.58 4.41 -17.14
C SER A 52 -5.96 5.49 -18.02
N LYS A 53 -6.79 6.28 -18.71
CA LYS A 53 -6.32 7.40 -19.52
C LYS A 53 -6.86 8.69 -18.94
N TYR A 54 -5.97 9.67 -18.69
CA TYR A 54 -6.34 10.96 -18.10
C TYR A 54 -6.13 12.06 -19.12
N LYS A 55 -7.13 12.93 -19.30
CA LYS A 55 -7.04 14.09 -20.19
C LYS A 55 -6.18 15.19 -19.58
N SER A 56 -5.65 16.07 -20.42
CA SER A 56 -4.89 17.24 -19.95
C SER A 56 -5.72 18.08 -18.97
N GLY A 57 -5.15 18.40 -17.82
CA GLY A 57 -5.79 19.13 -16.72
C GLY A 57 -6.62 18.26 -15.77
N GLU A 58 -6.84 16.98 -16.07
CA GLU A 58 -7.63 16.08 -15.23
C GLU A 58 -6.93 15.79 -13.90
N LYS A 59 -7.70 15.76 -12.81
CA LYS A 59 -7.24 15.40 -11.46
C LYS A 59 -8.13 14.29 -10.91
N THR A 60 -7.51 13.16 -10.57
CA THR A 60 -8.21 11.94 -10.16
C THR A 60 -7.72 11.47 -8.79
N LYS A 61 -8.65 11.23 -7.86
CA LYS A 61 -8.33 10.64 -6.55
C LYS A 61 -8.16 9.13 -6.72
N VAL A 62 -7.02 8.59 -6.30
CA VAL A 62 -6.70 7.16 -6.43
C VAL A 62 -6.33 6.59 -5.05
N PRO A 63 -7.04 5.56 -4.56
CA PRO A 63 -6.64 4.86 -3.34
C PRO A 63 -5.46 3.94 -3.63
N VAL A 64 -4.39 4.07 -2.85
CA VAL A 64 -3.14 3.29 -3.00
C VAL A 64 -2.64 2.82 -1.64
N LYS A 65 -1.72 1.85 -1.63
CA LYS A 65 -0.96 1.45 -0.44
C LYS A 65 0.52 1.80 -0.63
N ALA A 66 1.25 1.86 0.47
CA ALA A 66 2.70 1.96 0.43
C ALA A 66 3.28 0.81 -0.41
N GLY A 67 4.18 1.15 -1.32
CA GLY A 67 4.79 0.19 -2.25
C GLY A 67 4.12 0.10 -3.62
N TYR A 68 2.91 0.66 -3.80
CA TYR A 68 2.28 0.73 -5.12
C TYR A 68 3.10 1.62 -6.06
N GLU A 69 3.08 1.32 -7.36
CA GLU A 69 3.86 2.01 -8.37
C GLU A 69 2.92 2.68 -9.38
N VAL A 70 3.18 3.94 -9.71
CA VAL A 70 2.49 4.66 -10.79
C VAL A 70 3.42 4.83 -11.98
N TYR A 71 2.90 4.46 -13.16
CA TYR A 71 3.55 4.60 -14.44
C TYR A 71 2.76 5.56 -15.32
N VAL A 72 3.47 6.35 -16.13
CA VAL A 72 2.89 7.26 -17.12
C VAL A 72 3.51 6.94 -18.48
N ASP A 73 2.67 6.67 -19.49
CA ASP A 73 3.08 6.26 -20.83
C ASP A 73 4.14 5.11 -20.79
N GLY A 74 3.94 4.15 -19.89
CA GLY A 74 4.82 2.99 -19.71
C GLY A 74 6.10 3.23 -18.87
N LYS A 75 6.36 4.46 -18.40
CA LYS A 75 7.54 4.79 -17.58
C LYS A 75 7.17 4.92 -16.11
N LEU A 76 7.98 4.33 -15.22
CA LEU A 76 7.79 4.47 -13.77
C LEU A 76 7.99 5.94 -13.39
N LEU A 77 6.96 6.54 -12.80
CA LEU A 77 7.00 7.91 -12.30
C LEU A 77 7.39 7.92 -10.82
N GLN A 78 6.68 7.13 -10.00
CA GLN A 78 6.87 7.11 -8.55
C GLN A 78 6.40 5.79 -7.93
N LYS A 79 7.05 5.41 -6.83
CA LYS A 79 6.56 4.41 -5.89
C LYS A 79 6.02 5.12 -4.65
N PHE A 80 4.79 4.81 -4.25
CA PHE A 80 4.11 5.50 -3.15
C PHE A 80 4.64 5.05 -1.79
N ALA A 81 4.72 6.00 -0.86
CA ALA A 81 4.94 5.76 0.56
C ALA A 81 3.81 6.40 1.38
N ASP A 82 3.62 5.98 2.63
CA ASP A 82 2.55 6.51 3.50
C ASP A 82 2.61 8.05 3.65
N SER A 83 3.83 8.61 3.57
CA SER A 83 4.06 10.05 3.57
C SER A 83 3.46 10.81 2.37
N ASP A 84 2.97 10.10 1.36
CA ASP A 84 2.33 10.67 0.17
C ASP A 84 0.81 10.81 0.31
N SER A 85 0.23 10.36 1.42
CA SER A 85 -1.19 10.51 1.71
C SER A 85 -1.65 11.97 1.55
N GLY A 86 -2.69 12.16 0.73
CA GLY A 86 -3.30 13.45 0.42
C GLY A 86 -2.53 14.31 -0.58
N LYS A 87 -1.37 13.87 -1.08
CA LYS A 87 -0.56 14.67 -2.02
C LYS A 87 -1.15 14.68 -3.43
N GLU A 88 -0.88 15.79 -4.12
CA GLU A 88 -1.05 15.91 -5.56
C GLU A 88 0.24 15.50 -6.28
N ILE A 89 0.12 14.54 -7.19
CA ILE A 89 1.22 13.96 -7.96
C ILE A 89 1.04 14.41 -9.41
N ASN A 90 1.97 15.23 -9.88
CA ASN A 90 2.00 15.69 -11.27
C ASN A 90 2.54 14.58 -12.17
N LEU A 91 1.76 14.19 -13.19
CA LEU A 91 2.08 13.08 -14.07
C LEU A 91 3.18 13.41 -15.11
N CYS A 92 3.42 14.70 -15.36
CA CYS A 92 4.58 15.20 -16.09
C CYS A 92 5.40 16.15 -15.22
N LYS A 93 6.71 16.14 -15.42
CA LYS A 93 7.64 17.13 -14.87
C LYS A 93 8.18 17.98 -15.99
#